data_AF-A0A949RA98-F1
#
_entry.id   AF-A0A949RA98-F1
#
_cell.length_a   1.000
_cell.length_b   1.000
_cell.length_c   1.000
_cell.angle_alpha   90.00
_cell.angle_beta   90.00
_cell.angle_gamma   90.00
#
_symmetry.space_group_name_H-M   'P 1'
#
loop_
_entity.id
_entity.type
_entity.pdbx_description
1 polymer ?
#
loop_
_entity_poly.entity_id
_entity_poly.type
_entity_poly.pdbx_seq_one_letter_code
_entity_poly.pdbx_strand_id
1 'polypeptide(L)'
;MAQRRIGPDDHVLLHAFLAGAGDALRSFRYFAKRSPDVLVRHACTWLWMEGEEPVAYGHLDPEGDVVWLGIAVQERHWGRGHGARMMRLLLDSARGMGITALRLSVDADNHSAIRLYERYGFVRAGTGEGILFLTCDLRPAREAVMSTLAFAGMTPEAMIAEADREYMALEFSSGMPHHPDMAELFRNAPMRRFAHNYFPAPADPFVLNLGSADDGIRDRSIAHCVQGMELSQAVGAPFFSVHAGFCVDPRPAELGVRLEQAGRIDRPLHWARFTDAVRQVLARTRHLPTGLLVENNVLAPVNRRADGTDPLLCVDADEQLRLIAQVDDRRLGLLLDTAHLKVSARTLGFDAGAAVERLLPQVRCVHHSDNDGTVDDNRGFGPDYWFLPFMKRSAHAVHVLETRKTPPAELRRMERLLFPDPDPR
;
A
#
# COMPACT_ATOMS: atom_id res chain seq x y z
N MET A 1 -17.16 19.71 -1.81
CA MET A 1 -17.56 18.62 -0.87
C MET A 1 -16.29 17.87 -0.52
N ALA A 2 -15.99 17.72 0.78
CA ALA A 2 -14.72 17.16 1.22
C ALA A 2 -14.95 15.98 2.16
N GLN A 3 -14.13 14.93 2.03
CA GLN A 3 -14.01 13.90 3.05
C GLN A 3 -13.02 14.36 4.12
N ARG A 4 -13.27 14.02 5.37
CA ARG A 4 -12.36 14.34 6.48
C ARG A 4 -12.14 13.12 7.36
N ARG A 5 -10.88 12.72 7.51
CA ARG A 5 -10.50 11.70 8.50
C ARG A 5 -10.48 12.37 9.87
N ILE A 6 -11.07 11.71 10.86
CA ILE A 6 -11.11 12.20 12.24
C ILE A 6 -10.47 11.19 13.19
N GLY A 7 -9.82 11.71 14.23
CA GLY A 7 -9.23 10.94 15.33
C GLY A 7 -9.87 11.28 16.68
N PRO A 8 -9.26 10.80 17.79
CA PRO A 8 -9.70 11.12 19.15
C PRO A 8 -9.81 12.64 19.38
N ASP A 9 -8.89 13.45 18.86
CA ASP A 9 -8.89 14.89 19.11
C ASP A 9 -9.98 15.68 18.36
N ASP A 10 -10.74 15.03 17.47
CA ASP A 10 -11.75 15.67 16.61
C ASP A 10 -13.19 15.55 17.16
N HIS A 11 -13.37 15.37 18.48
CA HIS A 11 -14.68 15.15 19.12
C HIS A 11 -15.75 16.19 18.73
N VAL A 12 -15.37 17.45 18.51
CA VAL A 12 -16.29 18.54 18.13
C VAL A 12 -17.04 18.20 16.83
N LEU A 13 -16.36 17.67 15.83
CA LEU A 13 -16.96 17.33 14.54
C LEU A 13 -17.85 16.10 14.63
N LEU A 14 -17.45 15.11 15.44
CA LEU A 14 -18.28 13.95 15.71
C LEU A 14 -19.56 14.36 16.43
N HIS A 15 -19.47 15.21 17.44
CA HIS A 15 -20.65 15.74 18.15
C HIS A 15 -21.56 16.53 17.23
N ALA A 16 -21.02 17.35 16.32
CA ALA A 16 -21.80 18.05 15.31
C ALA A 16 -22.57 17.07 14.40
N PHE A 17 -21.95 15.97 13.97
CA PHE A 17 -22.63 14.92 13.20
C PHE A 17 -23.76 14.28 14.01
N LEU A 18 -23.47 13.85 15.25
CA LEU A 18 -24.43 13.15 16.12
C LEU A 18 -25.63 14.02 16.48
N ALA A 19 -25.43 15.31 16.73
CA ALA A 19 -26.50 16.25 17.02
C ALA A 19 -27.48 16.44 15.83
N GLY A 20 -26.98 16.37 14.59
CA GLY A 20 -27.78 16.49 13.37
C GLY A 20 -28.33 15.16 12.82
N ALA A 21 -28.00 14.03 13.43
CA ALA A 21 -28.29 12.71 12.87
C ALA A 21 -29.77 12.29 12.95
N GLY A 22 -30.57 12.85 13.87
CA GLY A 22 -32.01 12.59 13.95
C GLY A 22 -32.34 11.09 14.02
N ASP A 23 -33.29 10.64 13.20
CA ASP A 23 -33.72 9.24 13.15
C ASP A 23 -32.65 8.27 12.62
N ALA A 24 -31.56 8.75 12.02
CA ALA A 24 -30.44 7.89 11.61
C ALA A 24 -29.82 7.14 12.79
N LEU A 25 -29.90 7.70 14.01
CA LEU A 25 -29.42 7.04 15.23
C LEU A 25 -30.36 5.95 15.76
N ARG A 26 -31.61 5.84 15.25
CA ARG A 26 -32.53 4.75 15.63
C ARG A 26 -32.08 3.40 15.07
N SER A 27 -31.60 3.38 13.84
CA SER A 27 -31.06 2.18 13.17
C SER A 27 -29.55 2.04 13.38
N PHE A 28 -28.79 3.14 13.45
CA PHE A 28 -27.36 3.13 13.76
C PHE A 28 -27.10 3.31 15.27
N ARG A 29 -27.25 2.22 16.03
CA ARG A 29 -27.16 2.22 17.50
C ARG A 29 -25.72 2.17 18.06
N TYR A 30 -24.70 2.39 17.23
CA TYR A 30 -23.28 2.23 17.62
C TYR A 30 -22.88 3.09 18.82
N PHE A 31 -23.19 4.39 18.77
CA PHE A 31 -22.89 5.36 19.84
C PHE A 31 -23.92 5.38 20.97
N ALA A 32 -25.04 4.66 20.86
CA ALA A 32 -25.94 4.47 22.00
C ALA A 32 -25.31 3.60 23.10
N LYS A 33 -24.31 2.79 22.74
CA LYS A 33 -23.61 1.86 23.64
C LYS A 33 -22.15 2.22 23.90
N ARG A 34 -21.62 3.25 23.25
CA ARG A 34 -20.18 3.58 23.23
C ARG A 34 -19.95 5.08 23.38
N SER A 35 -18.97 5.43 24.22
CA SER A 35 -18.42 6.79 24.29
C SER A 35 -17.70 7.14 22.98
N PRO A 36 -17.67 8.42 22.56
CA PRO A 36 -16.79 8.94 21.50
C PRO A 36 -15.32 8.52 21.63
N ASP A 37 -14.84 8.20 22.82
CA ASP A 37 -13.46 7.74 23.06
C ASP A 37 -13.12 6.46 22.27
N VAL A 38 -14.12 5.71 21.80
CA VAL A 38 -13.93 4.52 20.97
C VAL A 38 -13.17 4.81 19.66
N LEU A 39 -13.15 6.06 19.20
CA LEU A 39 -12.39 6.48 18.03
C LEU A 39 -10.90 6.13 18.12
N VAL A 40 -10.32 6.02 19.33
CA VAL A 40 -8.92 5.60 19.54
C VAL A 40 -8.67 4.16 19.09
N ARG A 41 -9.71 3.32 19.06
CA ARG A 41 -9.62 1.91 18.67
C ARG A 41 -9.89 1.68 17.20
N HIS A 42 -10.56 2.62 16.54
CA HIS A 42 -10.90 2.51 15.12
C HIS A 42 -9.63 2.47 14.27
N ALA A 43 -9.64 1.65 13.23
CA ALA A 43 -8.62 1.72 12.19
C ALA A 43 -8.73 3.03 11.40
N CYS A 44 -9.95 3.48 11.12
CA CYS A 44 -10.22 4.82 10.63
C CYS A 44 -11.64 5.25 10.94
N THR A 45 -11.83 6.57 11.04
CA THR A 45 -13.15 7.21 11.08
C THR A 45 -13.16 8.34 10.07
N TRP A 46 -14.24 8.42 9.30
CA TRP A 46 -14.44 9.42 8.25
C TRP A 46 -15.76 10.16 8.44
N LEU A 47 -15.71 11.46 8.16
CA LEU A 47 -16.87 12.30 7.96
C LEU A 47 -16.94 12.75 6.50
N TRP A 48 -18.13 12.77 5.94
CA TRP A 48 -18.41 13.41 4.67
C TRP A 48 -18.98 14.81 4.93
N MET A 49 -18.36 15.83 4.33
CA MET A 49 -18.72 17.24 4.58
C MET A 49 -19.45 17.87 3.37
N GLU A 50 -20.59 18.52 3.63
CA GLU A 50 -21.20 19.52 2.73
C GLU A 50 -20.95 20.92 3.32
N GLY A 51 -20.00 21.66 2.74
CA GLY A 51 -19.49 22.88 3.38
C GLY A 51 -18.79 22.55 4.70
N GLU A 52 -19.22 23.17 5.79
CA GLU A 52 -18.74 22.89 7.15
C GLU A 52 -19.56 21.83 7.88
N GLU A 53 -20.66 21.35 7.27
CA GLU A 53 -21.58 20.44 7.90
C GLU A 53 -21.19 18.96 7.66
N PRO A 54 -21.02 18.14 8.71
CA PRO A 54 -20.82 16.71 8.56
C PRO A 54 -22.15 16.00 8.29
N VAL A 55 -22.33 15.45 7.09
CA VAL A 55 -23.61 14.86 6.64
C VAL A 55 -23.63 13.33 6.68
N ALA A 56 -22.45 12.69 6.70
CA ALA A 56 -22.32 11.25 6.82
C ALA A 56 -21.09 10.88 7.65
N TYR A 57 -21.20 9.74 8.32
CA TYR A 57 -20.20 9.15 9.19
C TYR A 57 -19.91 7.72 8.75
N GLY A 58 -18.66 7.31 8.87
CA GLY A 58 -18.27 5.93 8.68
C GLY A 58 -17.03 5.56 9.48
N HIS A 59 -16.90 4.28 9.86
CA HIS A 59 -15.71 3.77 10.54
C HIS A 59 -15.35 2.36 10.09
N LEU A 60 -14.10 2.00 10.41
CA LEU A 60 -13.62 0.63 10.51
C LEU A 60 -13.17 0.38 11.95
N ASP A 61 -13.79 -0.57 12.64
CA ASP A 61 -13.61 -0.89 14.06
C ASP A 61 -13.08 -2.33 14.22
N PRO A 62 -11.76 -2.51 14.44
CA PRO A 62 -11.17 -3.82 14.67
C PRO A 62 -11.53 -4.39 16.05
N GLU A 63 -12.09 -5.60 16.07
CA GLU A 63 -12.41 -6.36 17.27
C GLU A 63 -11.94 -7.82 17.10
N GLY A 64 -10.79 -8.16 17.70
CA GLY A 64 -10.12 -9.43 17.44
C GLY A 64 -9.71 -9.54 15.97
N ASP A 65 -10.07 -10.66 15.32
CA ASP A 65 -9.78 -10.92 13.91
C ASP A 65 -10.83 -10.33 12.94
N VAL A 66 -11.86 -9.65 13.47
CA VAL A 66 -12.93 -9.06 12.67
C VAL A 66 -12.77 -7.56 12.62
N VAL A 67 -12.90 -6.98 11.42
CA VAL A 67 -13.04 -5.53 11.26
C VAL A 67 -14.48 -5.20 10.92
N TRP A 68 -15.15 -4.50 11.83
CA TRP A 68 -16.52 -4.05 11.66
C TRP A 68 -16.59 -2.73 10.89
N LEU A 69 -17.46 -2.67 9.90
CA LEU A 69 -17.77 -1.47 9.14
C LEU A 69 -19.11 -0.90 9.61
N GLY A 70 -19.11 0.40 9.95
CA GLY A 70 -20.31 1.16 10.29
C GLY A 70 -20.48 2.37 9.38
N ILE A 71 -21.71 2.66 8.95
CA ILE A 71 -22.07 3.85 8.18
C ILE A 71 -23.38 4.44 8.71
N ALA A 72 -23.42 5.76 8.85
CA ALA A 72 -24.63 6.53 9.11
C ALA A 72 -24.69 7.78 8.23
N VAL A 73 -25.87 8.15 7.76
CA VAL A 73 -26.11 9.37 6.99
C VAL A 73 -27.23 10.13 7.68
N GLN A 74 -27.08 11.45 7.84
CA GLN A 74 -28.14 12.29 8.40
C GLN A 74 -29.40 12.21 7.54
N GLU A 75 -30.57 12.13 8.18
CA GLU A 75 -31.86 11.88 7.52
C GLU A 75 -32.17 12.88 6.39
N ARG A 76 -31.94 14.17 6.64
CA ARG A 76 -32.13 15.25 5.66
C ARG A 76 -31.24 15.13 4.40
N HIS A 77 -30.24 14.24 4.42
CA HIS A 77 -29.33 13.96 3.31
C HIS A 77 -29.52 12.56 2.69
N TRP A 78 -30.57 11.81 3.07
CA TRP A 78 -30.88 10.53 2.44
C TRP A 78 -31.23 10.67 0.95
N GLY A 79 -31.02 9.58 0.20
CA GLY A 79 -31.27 9.56 -1.25
C GLY A 79 -30.26 10.33 -2.11
N ARG A 80 -29.29 11.05 -1.50
CA ARG A 80 -28.30 11.88 -2.21
C ARG A 80 -26.95 11.20 -2.50
N GLY A 81 -26.86 9.89 -2.22
CA GLY A 81 -25.69 9.07 -2.53
C GLY A 81 -24.54 9.11 -1.51
N HIS A 82 -24.67 9.81 -0.38
CA HIS A 82 -23.60 9.89 0.64
C HIS A 82 -23.20 8.52 1.22
N GLY A 83 -24.15 7.61 1.44
CA GLY A 83 -23.83 6.26 1.92
C GLY A 83 -22.96 5.47 0.93
N ALA A 84 -23.18 5.63 -0.37
CA ALA A 84 -22.35 5.00 -1.40
C ALA A 84 -20.94 5.60 -1.46
N ARG A 85 -20.81 6.91 -1.28
CA ARG A 85 -19.50 7.58 -1.21
C ARG A 85 -18.71 7.15 0.03
N MET A 86 -19.37 7.09 1.19
CA MET A 86 -18.77 6.61 2.43
C MET A 86 -18.35 5.13 2.33
N MET A 87 -19.20 4.27 1.72
CA MET A 87 -18.85 2.87 1.51
C MET A 87 -17.57 2.73 0.68
N ARG A 88 -17.47 3.43 -0.46
CA ARG A 88 -16.26 3.41 -1.29
C ARG A 88 -15.02 3.86 -0.50
N LEU A 89 -15.12 4.97 0.22
CA LEU A 89 -14.03 5.50 1.04
C LEU A 89 -13.56 4.49 2.11
N LEU A 90 -14.48 3.78 2.77
CA LEU A 90 -14.14 2.77 3.78
C LEU A 90 -13.52 1.52 3.16
N LEU A 91 -13.99 1.07 2.00
CA LEU A 91 -13.36 -0.04 1.26
C LEU A 91 -11.94 0.31 0.82
N ASP A 92 -11.75 1.52 0.28
CA ASP A 92 -10.43 2.01 -0.12
C ASP A 92 -9.51 2.14 1.10
N SER A 93 -10.03 2.63 2.22
CA SER A 93 -9.30 2.72 3.50
C SER A 93 -8.87 1.34 3.99
N ALA A 94 -9.78 0.36 3.93
CA ALA A 94 -9.48 -1.01 4.33
C ALA A 94 -8.34 -1.59 3.49
N ARG A 95 -8.41 -1.45 2.16
CA ARG A 95 -7.35 -1.93 1.26
C ARG A 95 -6.02 -1.22 1.50
N GLY A 96 -6.02 0.10 1.67
CA GLY A 96 -4.80 0.87 1.96
C GLY A 96 -4.17 0.51 3.30
N MET A 97 -4.96 0.04 4.27
CA MET A 97 -4.49 -0.50 5.55
C MET A 97 -4.17 -2.00 5.54
N GLY A 98 -4.27 -2.67 4.37
CA GLY A 98 -4.02 -4.11 4.26
C GLY A 98 -5.08 -5.00 4.89
N ILE A 99 -6.29 -4.48 5.13
CA ILE A 99 -7.41 -5.25 5.68
C ILE A 99 -8.02 -6.09 4.56
N THR A 100 -8.09 -7.40 4.79
CA THR A 100 -8.47 -8.40 3.78
C THR A 100 -9.92 -8.81 3.82
N ALA A 101 -10.66 -8.46 4.87
CA ALA A 101 -12.08 -8.73 4.97
C ALA A 101 -12.76 -7.73 5.92
N LEU A 102 -14.04 -7.45 5.65
CA LEU A 102 -14.89 -6.60 6.47
C LEU A 102 -16.18 -7.32 6.84
N ARG A 103 -16.72 -7.00 8.01
CA ARG A 103 -18.07 -7.42 8.43
C ARG A 103 -18.94 -6.23 8.78
N LEU A 104 -20.24 -6.40 8.64
CA LEU A 104 -21.22 -5.43 9.12
C LEU A 104 -22.49 -6.15 9.59
N SER A 105 -23.28 -5.45 10.40
CA SER A 105 -24.60 -5.89 10.86
C SER A 105 -25.64 -4.85 10.47
N VAL A 106 -26.83 -5.30 10.09
CA VAL A 106 -27.93 -4.42 9.66
C VAL A 106 -29.28 -5.00 10.08
N ASP A 107 -30.25 -4.16 10.45
CA ASP A 107 -31.62 -4.61 10.70
C ASP A 107 -32.17 -5.30 9.43
N ALA A 108 -32.79 -6.48 9.58
CA ALA A 108 -33.18 -7.33 8.46
C ALA A 108 -34.26 -6.71 7.54
N ASP A 109 -35.02 -5.74 8.05
CA ASP A 109 -36.03 -4.96 7.33
C ASP A 109 -35.46 -3.69 6.67
N ASN A 110 -34.19 -3.33 6.93
CA ASN A 110 -33.53 -2.20 6.29
C ASN A 110 -33.05 -2.55 4.87
N HIS A 111 -34.02 -2.79 3.99
CA HIS A 111 -33.77 -3.19 2.61
C HIS A 111 -32.94 -2.18 1.81
N SER A 112 -33.00 -0.89 2.17
CA SER A 112 -32.18 0.14 1.51
C SER A 112 -30.68 -0.04 1.80
N ALA A 113 -30.32 -0.24 3.07
CA ALA A 113 -28.94 -0.48 3.46
C ALA A 113 -28.42 -1.83 2.91
N ILE A 114 -29.23 -2.89 2.98
CA ILE A 114 -28.87 -4.20 2.43
C ILE A 114 -28.53 -4.10 0.94
N ARG A 115 -29.36 -3.43 0.13
CA ARG A 115 -29.10 -3.22 -1.31
C ARG A 115 -27.83 -2.41 -1.57
N LEU A 116 -27.51 -1.45 -0.69
CA LEU A 116 -26.25 -0.71 -0.77
C LEU A 116 -25.07 -1.66 -0.54
N TYR A 117 -25.11 -2.47 0.52
CA TYR A 117 -24.02 -3.37 0.87
C TYR A 117 -23.79 -4.46 -0.18
N GLU A 118 -24.86 -5.13 -0.65
CA GLU A 118 -24.79 -6.16 -1.68
C GLU A 118 -24.17 -5.61 -2.99
N ARG A 119 -24.47 -4.35 -3.36
CA ARG A 119 -23.87 -3.68 -4.52
C ARG A 119 -22.35 -3.52 -4.42
N TYR A 120 -21.83 -3.42 -3.21
CA TYR A 120 -20.40 -3.27 -2.93
C TYR A 120 -19.71 -4.60 -2.57
N GLY A 121 -20.32 -5.73 -2.90
CA GLY A 121 -19.71 -7.06 -2.76
C GLY A 121 -19.85 -7.69 -1.38
N PHE A 122 -20.71 -7.14 -0.51
CA PHE A 122 -21.06 -7.81 0.74
C PHE A 122 -22.02 -8.96 0.48
N VAL A 123 -21.77 -10.11 1.11
CA VAL A 123 -22.62 -11.30 1.07
C VAL A 123 -23.11 -11.66 2.46
N ARG A 124 -24.26 -12.31 2.56
CA ARG A 124 -24.85 -12.73 3.84
C ARG A 124 -23.98 -13.78 4.51
N ALA A 125 -23.68 -13.58 5.79
CA ALA A 125 -22.86 -14.47 6.62
C ALA A 125 -23.66 -15.13 7.76
N GLY A 126 -24.82 -14.59 8.14
CA GLY A 126 -25.69 -15.16 9.18
C GLY A 126 -26.82 -14.21 9.59
N THR A 127 -27.71 -14.66 10.47
CA THR A 127 -28.81 -13.87 11.03
C THR A 127 -29.00 -14.17 12.52
N GLY A 128 -29.56 -13.22 13.28
CA GLY A 128 -29.94 -13.42 14.68
C GLY A 128 -30.75 -12.24 15.22
N GLU A 129 -31.83 -12.51 15.96
CA GLU A 129 -32.67 -11.47 16.61
C GLU A 129 -33.12 -10.33 15.69
N GLY A 130 -33.49 -10.63 14.44
CA GLY A 130 -33.89 -9.61 13.45
C GLY A 130 -32.74 -8.82 12.83
N ILE A 131 -31.48 -9.17 13.13
CA ILE A 131 -30.27 -8.62 12.54
C ILE A 131 -29.71 -9.57 11.48
N LEU A 132 -29.27 -9.01 10.35
CA LEU A 132 -28.53 -9.69 9.29
C LEU A 132 -27.05 -9.31 9.39
N PHE A 133 -26.17 -10.31 9.33
CA PHE A 133 -24.73 -10.14 9.28
C PHE A 133 -24.22 -10.36 7.86
N LEU A 134 -23.35 -9.47 7.38
CA LEU A 134 -22.74 -9.55 6.07
C LEU A 134 -21.21 -9.48 6.16
N THR A 135 -20.53 -10.06 5.16
CA THR A 135 -19.08 -10.07 5.03
C THR A 135 -18.66 -9.68 3.61
N CYS A 136 -17.50 -9.05 3.47
CA CYS A 136 -16.90 -8.71 2.18
C CYS A 136 -15.43 -9.17 2.18
N ASP A 137 -15.01 -9.90 1.15
CA ASP A 137 -13.61 -10.29 0.92
C ASP A 137 -12.92 -9.19 0.10
N LEU A 138 -11.80 -8.70 0.60
CA LEU A 138 -11.01 -7.62 0.01
C LEU A 138 -9.63 -8.09 -0.44
N ARG A 139 -9.34 -9.40 -0.39
CA ARG A 139 -8.08 -9.93 -0.90
C ARG A 139 -7.90 -9.56 -2.38
N PRO A 140 -6.66 -9.26 -2.82
CA PRO A 140 -6.38 -8.99 -4.22
C PRO A 140 -6.79 -10.16 -5.13
N ALA A 141 -7.03 -9.86 -6.39
CA ALA A 141 -7.18 -10.88 -7.42
C ALA A 141 -5.93 -11.78 -7.47
N ARG A 142 -6.12 -13.07 -7.74
CA ARG A 142 -5.04 -14.06 -7.94
C ARG A 142 -4.40 -13.91 -9.31
N GLU A 143 -3.83 -12.73 -9.56
CA GLU A 143 -3.14 -12.36 -10.79
C GLU A 143 -1.89 -11.55 -10.44
N ALA A 144 -0.85 -11.64 -11.28
CA ALA A 144 0.34 -10.83 -11.10
C ALA A 144 0.16 -9.46 -11.77
N VAL A 145 0.83 -8.45 -11.20
CA VAL A 145 1.05 -7.15 -11.82
C VAL A 145 2.42 -7.19 -12.50
N MET A 146 2.57 -6.60 -13.68
CA MET A 146 3.85 -6.59 -14.40
C MET A 146 4.55 -5.25 -14.17
N SER A 147 5.78 -5.27 -13.66
CA SER A 147 6.58 -4.04 -13.58
C SER A 147 6.95 -3.56 -14.98
N THR A 148 6.93 -2.25 -15.19
CA THR A 148 7.40 -1.63 -16.44
C THR A 148 8.87 -1.93 -16.76
N LEU A 149 9.65 -2.40 -15.78
CA LEU A 149 11.00 -2.91 -15.97
C LEU A 149 11.08 -4.08 -16.98
N ALA A 150 10.01 -4.87 -17.10
CA ALA A 150 9.92 -5.97 -18.06
C ALA A 150 9.95 -5.46 -19.51
N PHE A 151 9.51 -4.23 -19.73
CA PHE A 151 9.43 -3.58 -21.03
C PHE A 151 10.53 -2.54 -21.24
N ALA A 152 11.59 -2.57 -20.43
CA ALA A 152 12.67 -1.58 -20.45
C ALA A 152 13.26 -1.39 -21.87
N GLY A 153 13.27 -0.12 -22.32
CA GLY A 153 13.68 0.28 -23.66
C GLY A 153 12.51 0.67 -24.59
N MET A 154 11.27 0.39 -24.21
CA MET A 154 10.06 0.89 -24.88
C MET A 154 9.70 2.31 -24.39
N THR A 155 8.89 3.04 -25.16
CA THR A 155 8.27 4.28 -24.67
C THR A 155 7.12 3.97 -23.70
N PRO A 156 6.75 4.88 -22.79
CA PRO A 156 5.61 4.70 -21.89
C PRO A 156 4.32 4.25 -22.60
N GLU A 157 3.98 4.83 -23.75
CA GLU A 157 2.79 4.49 -24.53
C GLU A 157 2.88 3.09 -25.12
N ALA A 158 4.06 2.69 -25.61
CA ALA A 158 4.29 1.35 -26.14
C ALA A 158 4.18 0.29 -25.03
N MET A 159 4.70 0.58 -23.82
CA MET A 159 4.53 -0.29 -22.65
C MET A 159 3.05 -0.47 -22.31
N ILE A 160 2.28 0.63 -22.27
CA ILE A 160 0.83 0.60 -22.00
C ILE A 160 0.08 -0.18 -23.08
N ALA A 161 0.37 0.06 -24.36
CA ALA A 161 -0.29 -0.60 -25.47
C ALA A 161 0.00 -2.11 -25.50
N GLU A 162 1.24 -2.52 -25.22
CA GLU A 162 1.61 -3.93 -25.11
C GLU A 162 0.88 -4.60 -23.94
N ALA A 163 0.87 -3.97 -22.76
CA ALA A 163 0.17 -4.51 -21.60
C ALA A 163 -1.35 -4.59 -21.80
N ASP A 164 -1.95 -3.62 -22.48
CA ASP A 164 -3.38 -3.65 -22.83
C ASP A 164 -3.68 -4.80 -23.79
N ARG A 165 -2.87 -4.96 -24.84
CA ARG A 165 -3.00 -6.07 -25.81
C ARG A 165 -2.90 -7.44 -25.13
N GLU A 166 -2.01 -7.56 -24.16
CA GLU A 166 -1.78 -8.80 -23.42
C GLU A 166 -2.70 -8.96 -22.20
N TYR A 167 -3.59 -8.00 -21.89
CA TYR A 167 -4.46 -7.98 -20.69
C TYR A 167 -3.67 -8.07 -19.37
N MET A 168 -2.62 -7.28 -19.23
CA MET A 168 -1.75 -7.23 -18.05
C MET A 168 -2.05 -6.02 -17.17
N ALA A 169 -2.11 -6.21 -15.86
CA ALA A 169 -1.99 -5.09 -14.92
C ALA A 169 -0.54 -4.58 -14.89
N LEU A 170 -0.34 -3.28 -14.68
CA LEU A 170 0.99 -2.66 -14.72
C LEU A 170 1.41 -1.98 -13.42
N GLU A 171 2.66 -2.15 -13.02
CA GLU A 171 3.32 -1.27 -12.07
C GLU A 171 4.27 -0.34 -12.83
N PHE A 172 3.99 0.95 -12.77
CA PHE A 172 4.85 1.99 -13.32
C PHE A 172 5.98 2.24 -12.32
N SER A 173 7.20 1.92 -12.73
CA SER A 173 8.37 1.80 -11.84
C SER A 173 9.55 2.64 -12.32
N SER A 174 10.67 2.58 -11.60
CA SER A 174 11.82 3.47 -11.74
C SER A 174 12.54 3.42 -13.10
N GLY A 175 12.30 2.39 -13.90
CA GLY A 175 12.92 2.23 -15.23
C GLY A 175 12.31 3.13 -16.32
N MET A 176 11.22 3.84 -16.02
CA MET A 176 10.57 4.71 -17.00
C MET A 176 11.30 6.06 -17.15
N PRO A 177 11.50 6.55 -18.38
CA PRO A 177 12.08 7.86 -18.60
C PRO A 177 11.12 8.97 -18.14
N HIS A 178 11.65 10.17 -17.88
CA HIS A 178 10.81 11.35 -17.71
C HIS A 178 9.93 11.55 -18.94
N HIS A 179 8.65 11.84 -18.71
CA HIS A 179 7.68 12.18 -19.74
C HIS A 179 6.78 13.31 -19.21
N PRO A 180 6.57 14.40 -19.97
CA PRO A 180 5.83 15.56 -19.49
C PRO A 180 4.39 15.22 -19.08
N ASP A 181 3.74 14.32 -19.84
CA ASP A 181 2.35 13.90 -19.60
C ASP A 181 2.24 12.59 -18.81
N MET A 182 3.31 12.16 -18.12
CA MET A 182 3.33 10.84 -17.46
C MET A 182 2.17 10.62 -16.49
N ALA A 183 1.82 11.65 -15.71
CA ALA A 183 0.69 11.58 -14.78
C ALA A 183 -0.68 11.45 -15.50
N GLU A 184 -0.82 11.97 -16.71
CA GLU A 184 -2.03 11.81 -17.51
C GLU A 184 -2.09 10.42 -18.15
N LEU A 185 -0.98 9.96 -18.74
CA LEU A 185 -0.85 8.59 -19.26
C LEU A 185 -1.19 7.57 -18.17
N PHE A 186 -0.61 7.74 -16.97
CA PHE A 186 -0.92 6.91 -15.81
C PHE A 186 -2.40 6.98 -15.43
N ARG A 187 -3.02 8.17 -15.39
CA ARG A 187 -4.44 8.29 -15.04
C ARG A 187 -5.38 7.69 -16.09
N ASN A 188 -4.99 7.67 -17.35
CA ASN A 188 -5.86 7.24 -18.46
C ASN A 188 -5.59 5.83 -18.96
N ALA A 189 -4.52 5.17 -18.49
CA ALA A 189 -4.21 3.81 -18.92
C ALA A 189 -5.40 2.85 -18.62
N PRO A 190 -5.75 1.93 -19.54
CA PRO A 190 -7.01 1.18 -19.47
C PRO A 190 -6.99 0.04 -18.43
N MET A 191 -5.80 -0.44 -18.05
CA MET A 191 -5.63 -1.53 -17.10
C MET A 191 -5.55 -1.08 -15.64
N ARG A 192 -5.68 -2.03 -14.72
CA ARG A 192 -5.32 -1.83 -13.31
C ARG A 192 -3.83 -1.50 -13.21
N ARG A 193 -3.49 -0.49 -12.40
CA ARG A 193 -2.14 0.05 -12.36
C ARG A 193 -1.70 0.55 -10.99
N PHE A 194 -0.40 0.53 -10.76
CA PHE A 194 0.26 0.90 -9.52
C PHE A 194 1.46 1.81 -9.80
N ALA A 195 1.80 2.67 -8.85
CA ALA A 195 2.96 3.54 -8.90
C ALA A 195 4.00 3.07 -7.88
N HIS A 196 5.27 3.03 -8.30
CA HIS A 196 6.37 2.55 -7.47
C HIS A 196 7.61 3.44 -7.58
N ASN A 197 8.18 3.76 -6.41
CA ASN A 197 9.47 4.41 -6.20
C ASN A 197 9.65 5.72 -6.99
N TYR A 198 10.49 5.74 -8.03
CA TYR A 198 10.78 6.96 -8.79
C TYR A 198 9.67 7.37 -9.75
N PHE A 199 8.52 6.68 -9.76
CA PHE A 199 7.41 7.06 -10.62
C PHE A 199 6.55 8.20 -10.04
N PRO A 200 6.19 9.24 -10.83
CA PRO A 200 6.69 9.55 -12.17
C PRO A 200 8.12 10.11 -12.13
N ALA A 201 8.96 9.75 -13.10
CA ALA A 201 10.35 10.19 -13.11
C ALA A 201 10.43 11.75 -13.16
N PRO A 202 11.17 12.39 -12.24
CA PRO A 202 11.28 13.84 -12.17
C PRO A 202 12.04 14.41 -13.37
N ALA A 203 11.70 15.63 -13.79
CA ALA A 203 12.38 16.32 -14.89
C ALA A 203 13.85 16.61 -14.57
N ASP A 204 14.13 17.02 -13.33
CA ASP A 204 15.48 17.13 -12.77
C ASP A 204 15.79 15.85 -11.97
N PRO A 205 16.67 14.96 -12.46
CA PRO A 205 16.99 13.71 -11.79
C PRO A 205 17.62 13.93 -10.42
N PHE A 206 17.13 13.21 -9.42
CA PHE A 206 17.73 13.14 -8.09
C PHE A 206 17.57 11.73 -7.54
N VAL A 207 18.30 11.38 -6.48
CA VAL A 207 18.05 10.14 -5.74
C VAL A 207 17.04 10.42 -4.64
N LEU A 208 15.93 9.70 -4.67
CA LEU A 208 14.94 9.65 -3.62
C LEU A 208 15.59 9.03 -2.39
N ASN A 209 15.79 9.85 -1.36
CA ASN A 209 16.35 9.41 -0.09
C ASN A 209 15.63 10.08 1.08
N LEU A 210 14.63 9.38 1.62
CA LEU A 210 13.90 9.83 2.82
C LEU A 210 14.80 9.87 4.07
N GLY A 211 15.92 9.16 4.07
CA GLY A 211 16.93 9.17 5.12
C GLY A 211 17.99 10.26 4.99
N SER A 212 17.98 11.07 3.91
CA SER A 212 19.04 12.03 3.59
C SER A 212 19.33 13.02 4.72
N ALA A 213 20.61 13.32 4.94
CA ALA A 213 21.04 14.38 5.85
C ALA A 213 20.88 15.78 5.22
N ASP A 214 20.81 15.87 3.89
CA ASP A 214 20.50 17.09 3.15
C ASP A 214 19.00 17.36 3.20
N ASP A 215 18.61 18.53 3.72
CA ASP A 215 17.20 18.92 3.84
C ASP A 215 16.52 19.07 2.46
N GLY A 216 17.25 19.52 1.43
CA GLY A 216 16.73 19.68 0.09
C GLY A 216 16.40 18.36 -0.60
N ILE A 217 17.30 17.37 -0.53
CA ILE A 217 17.05 16.00 -1.03
C ILE A 217 15.88 15.38 -0.30
N ARG A 218 15.86 15.52 1.04
CA ARG A 218 14.82 14.94 1.88
C ARG A 218 13.44 15.54 1.61
N ASP A 219 13.33 16.86 1.51
CA ASP A 219 12.06 17.54 1.22
C ASP A 219 11.53 17.20 -0.17
N ARG A 220 12.42 17.11 -1.17
CA ARG A 220 12.08 16.60 -2.51
C ARG A 220 11.57 15.16 -2.46
N SER A 221 12.21 14.30 -1.67
CA SER A 221 11.80 12.90 -1.51
C SER A 221 10.42 12.78 -0.86
N ILE A 222 10.15 13.57 0.18
CA ILE A 222 8.83 13.62 0.83
C ILE A 222 7.76 14.10 -0.15
N ALA A 223 8.04 15.17 -0.90
CA ALA A 223 7.10 15.71 -1.90
C ALA A 223 6.79 14.68 -3.00
N HIS A 224 7.81 13.96 -3.47
CA HIS A 224 7.65 12.88 -4.45
C HIS A 224 6.76 11.75 -3.93
N CYS A 225 6.96 11.29 -2.69
CA CYS A 225 6.10 10.27 -2.10
C CYS A 225 4.65 10.74 -1.89
N VAL A 226 4.44 12.01 -1.52
CA VAL A 226 3.08 12.60 -1.42
C VAL A 226 2.38 12.58 -2.77
N GLN A 227 3.07 13.02 -3.83
CA GLN A 227 2.55 12.97 -5.20
C GLN A 227 2.24 11.52 -5.63
N GLY A 228 3.12 10.57 -5.30
CA GLY A 228 2.91 9.15 -5.58
C GLY A 228 1.63 8.61 -4.93
N MET A 229 1.37 8.95 -3.66
CA MET A 229 0.14 8.58 -2.98
C MET A 229 -1.12 9.21 -3.61
N GLU A 230 -1.04 10.48 -4.02
CA GLU A 230 -2.15 11.17 -4.70
C GLU A 230 -2.47 10.54 -6.07
N LEU A 231 -1.43 10.20 -6.85
CA LEU A 231 -1.58 9.51 -8.13
C LEU A 231 -2.17 8.12 -7.95
N SER A 232 -1.67 7.35 -6.97
CA SER A 232 -2.24 6.04 -6.62
C SER A 232 -3.72 6.15 -6.26
N GLN A 233 -4.10 7.13 -5.43
CA GLN A 233 -5.51 7.36 -5.11
C GLN A 233 -6.35 7.69 -6.36
N ALA A 234 -5.82 8.52 -7.27
CA ALA A 234 -6.54 8.96 -8.46
C ALA A 234 -6.93 7.80 -9.40
N VAL A 235 -6.19 6.69 -9.35
CA VAL A 235 -6.46 5.48 -10.14
C VAL A 235 -7.06 4.33 -9.33
N GLY A 236 -7.35 4.56 -8.03
CA GLY A 236 -7.90 3.55 -7.13
C GLY A 236 -6.89 2.49 -6.69
N ALA A 237 -5.59 2.73 -6.83
CA ALA A 237 -4.56 1.86 -6.30
C ALA A 237 -4.53 1.99 -4.75
N PRO A 238 -4.48 0.86 -4.02
CA PRO A 238 -4.56 0.88 -2.57
C PRO A 238 -3.33 1.48 -1.89
N PHE A 239 -2.19 1.57 -2.60
CA PHE A 239 -0.96 2.08 -2.04
C PHE A 239 -0.07 2.76 -3.09
N PHE A 240 0.91 3.51 -2.59
CA PHE A 240 2.15 3.85 -3.28
C PHE A 240 3.30 3.17 -2.53
N SER A 241 4.32 2.69 -3.25
CA SER A 241 5.49 2.02 -2.66
C SER A 241 6.78 2.77 -2.96
N VAL A 242 7.76 2.70 -2.05
CA VAL A 242 9.06 3.36 -2.17
C VAL A 242 10.14 2.55 -1.47
N HIS A 243 11.40 2.60 -1.95
CA HIS A 243 12.51 1.98 -1.23
C HIS A 243 12.79 2.65 0.11
N ALA A 244 13.32 1.89 1.05
CA ALA A 244 13.83 2.41 2.30
C ALA A 244 15.01 3.38 2.11
N GLY A 245 15.22 4.26 3.09
CA GLY A 245 16.23 5.31 3.01
C GLY A 245 17.69 4.83 2.99
N PHE A 246 18.57 5.70 2.52
CA PHE A 246 20.02 5.54 2.52
C PHE A 246 20.63 6.39 3.65
N CYS A 247 21.73 5.90 4.23
CA CYS A 247 22.58 6.65 5.17
C CYS A 247 23.72 7.41 4.47
N VAL A 248 23.61 7.57 3.16
CA VAL A 248 24.47 8.33 2.27
C VAL A 248 23.58 8.96 1.19
N ASP A 249 24.07 9.95 0.48
CA ASP A 249 23.34 10.59 -0.63
C ASP A 249 24.00 10.19 -1.95
N PRO A 250 23.65 9.03 -2.53
CA PRO A 250 24.29 8.57 -3.75
C PRO A 250 23.89 9.45 -4.92
N ARG A 251 24.77 9.55 -5.92
CA ARG A 251 24.42 10.13 -7.22
C ARG A 251 23.65 9.10 -8.03
N PRO A 252 22.84 9.52 -9.01
CA PRO A 252 22.12 8.59 -9.89
C PRO A 252 23.01 7.52 -10.56
N ALA A 253 24.25 7.88 -10.92
CA ALA A 253 25.21 6.96 -11.53
C ALA A 253 25.75 5.86 -10.58
N GLU A 254 25.48 5.96 -9.29
CA GLU A 254 25.96 5.03 -8.26
C GLU A 254 24.89 3.99 -7.87
N LEU A 255 23.65 4.16 -8.33
CA LEU A 255 22.57 3.20 -8.09
C LEU A 255 22.84 1.88 -8.82
N GLY A 256 22.69 0.77 -8.10
CA GLY A 256 22.94 -0.58 -8.63
C GLY A 256 24.43 -0.95 -8.75
N VAL A 257 25.34 -0.07 -8.36
CA VAL A 257 26.79 -0.33 -8.34
C VAL A 257 27.38 -0.01 -6.96
N ARG A 258 28.71 0.12 -6.88
CA ARG A 258 29.39 0.51 -5.65
C ARG A 258 29.05 1.96 -5.31
N LEU A 259 28.51 2.19 -4.11
CA LEU A 259 28.31 3.52 -3.58
C LEU A 259 29.67 4.14 -3.20
N GLU A 260 30.02 5.32 -3.70
CA GLU A 260 31.21 6.03 -3.24
C GLU A 260 30.95 6.61 -1.85
N GLN A 261 31.60 6.02 -0.85
CA GLN A 261 31.35 6.28 0.57
C GLN A 261 32.39 7.25 1.13
N ALA A 262 32.24 8.55 0.86
CA ALA A 262 33.14 9.56 1.39
C ALA A 262 32.74 9.95 2.83
N GLY A 263 32.95 9.06 3.81
CA GLY A 263 32.90 9.46 5.22
C GLY A 263 32.41 8.41 6.22
N ARG A 264 32.36 8.84 7.49
CA ARG A 264 31.73 8.08 8.58
C ARG A 264 30.22 8.23 8.48
N ILE A 265 29.51 7.11 8.55
CA ILE A 265 28.04 7.07 8.49
C ILE A 265 27.47 7.21 9.91
N ASP A 266 26.55 8.16 10.10
CA ASP A 266 25.76 8.30 11.32
C ASP A 266 24.38 7.64 11.14
N ARG A 267 24.34 6.31 11.24
CA ARG A 267 23.09 5.54 11.09
C ARG A 267 21.96 6.03 12.02
N PRO A 268 22.20 6.34 13.32
CA PRO A 268 21.17 6.91 14.19
C PRO A 268 20.53 8.19 13.64
N LEU A 269 21.31 9.13 13.11
CA LEU A 269 20.80 10.34 12.47
C LEU A 269 19.90 10.00 11.28
N HIS A 270 20.39 9.18 10.35
CA HIS A 270 19.65 8.81 9.14
C HIS A 270 18.38 8.02 9.45
N TRP A 271 18.40 7.14 10.46
CA TRP A 271 17.22 6.43 10.94
C TRP A 271 16.15 7.39 11.48
N ALA A 272 16.55 8.35 12.31
CA ALA A 272 15.65 9.36 12.85
C ALA A 272 15.03 10.21 11.72
N ARG A 273 15.83 10.64 10.75
CA ARG A 273 15.37 11.41 9.60
C ARG A 273 14.46 10.60 8.68
N PHE A 274 14.77 9.33 8.43
CA PHE A 274 13.95 8.41 7.64
C PHE A 274 12.57 8.19 8.27
N THR A 275 12.52 7.80 9.54
CA THR A 275 11.24 7.56 10.24
C THR A 275 10.39 8.82 10.36
N ASP A 276 11.01 9.99 10.59
CA ASP A 276 10.30 11.27 10.55
C ASP A 276 9.75 11.58 9.14
N ALA A 277 10.50 11.29 8.07
CA ALA A 277 10.06 11.55 6.70
C ALA A 277 8.83 10.69 6.35
N VAL A 278 8.85 9.41 6.74
CA VAL A 278 7.69 8.51 6.60
C VAL A 278 6.46 9.05 7.34
N ARG A 279 6.62 9.53 8.59
CA ARG A 279 5.53 10.18 9.34
C ARG A 279 5.02 11.44 8.63
N GLN A 280 5.91 12.25 8.07
CA GLN A 280 5.52 13.46 7.34
C GLN A 280 4.71 13.14 6.09
N VAL A 281 5.11 12.14 5.30
CA VAL A 281 4.36 11.69 4.11
C VAL A 281 2.95 11.26 4.53
N LEU A 282 2.85 10.38 5.53
CA LEU A 282 1.56 9.90 6.05
C LEU A 282 0.69 11.04 6.60
N ALA A 283 1.28 11.99 7.32
CA ALA A 283 0.54 13.14 7.86
C ALA A 283 -0.01 14.05 6.75
N ARG A 284 0.79 14.35 5.71
CA ARG A 284 0.40 15.19 4.57
C ARG A 284 -0.70 14.51 3.72
N THR A 285 -0.70 13.18 3.65
CA THR A 285 -1.70 12.39 2.91
C THR A 285 -2.81 11.84 3.78
N ARG A 286 -2.98 12.31 5.03
CA ARG A 286 -4.02 11.81 5.97
C ARG A 286 -5.46 11.85 5.43
N HIS A 287 -5.69 12.71 4.45
CA HIS A 287 -6.97 12.91 3.78
C HIS A 287 -7.25 11.83 2.70
N LEU A 288 -6.26 11.00 2.39
CA LEU A 288 -6.35 9.88 1.47
C LEU A 288 -6.49 8.55 2.24
N PRO A 289 -7.27 7.60 1.71
CA PRO A 289 -7.32 6.24 2.26
C PRO A 289 -6.08 5.39 1.90
N THR A 290 -5.28 5.83 0.93
CA THR A 290 -4.13 5.13 0.34
C THR A 290 -3.03 4.81 1.36
N GLY A 291 -2.46 3.61 1.26
CA GLY A 291 -1.31 3.15 2.01
C GLY A 291 0.03 3.62 1.47
N LEU A 292 1.06 3.60 2.33
CA LEU A 292 2.47 3.78 1.94
C LEU A 292 3.20 2.47 2.24
N LEU A 293 3.85 1.87 1.25
CA LEU A 293 4.66 0.68 1.45
C LEU A 293 6.14 1.02 1.36
N VAL A 294 6.92 0.57 2.34
CA VAL A 294 8.37 0.66 2.30
C VAL A 294 8.95 -0.67 1.84
N GLU A 295 9.78 -0.62 0.81
CA GLU A 295 10.50 -1.75 0.28
C GLU A 295 11.86 -1.94 0.96
N ASN A 296 12.23 -3.19 1.22
CA ASN A 296 13.56 -3.53 1.72
C ASN A 296 14.66 -3.19 0.70
N ASN A 297 15.73 -2.57 1.19
CA ASN A 297 16.92 -2.34 0.37
C ASN A 297 17.68 -3.64 0.09
N VAL A 298 18.58 -3.58 -0.89
CA VAL A 298 19.52 -4.65 -1.24
C VAL A 298 20.95 -4.32 -0.86
N LEU A 299 21.49 -5.02 0.13
CA LEU A 299 22.91 -4.93 0.47
C LEU A 299 23.70 -5.99 -0.30
N ALA A 300 24.18 -5.64 -1.49
CA ALA A 300 25.13 -6.45 -2.23
C ALA A 300 26.53 -6.44 -1.57
N PRO A 301 27.36 -7.49 -1.74
CA PRO A 301 28.68 -7.58 -1.12
C PRO A 301 29.60 -6.39 -1.42
N VAL A 302 29.46 -5.77 -2.60
CA VAL A 302 30.25 -4.61 -3.03
C VAL A 302 30.01 -3.36 -2.18
N ASN A 303 28.84 -3.26 -1.54
CA ASN A 303 28.44 -2.13 -0.70
C ASN A 303 28.66 -2.40 0.80
N ARG A 304 29.04 -3.63 1.17
CA ARG A 304 29.39 -3.97 2.55
C ARG A 304 30.67 -3.24 2.97
N ARG A 305 30.59 -2.47 4.05
CA ARG A 305 31.73 -1.73 4.59
C ARG A 305 32.61 -2.63 5.45
N ALA A 306 33.91 -2.38 5.43
CA ALA A 306 34.88 -3.10 6.26
C ALA A 306 34.67 -2.85 7.76
N ASP A 307 34.13 -1.68 8.13
CA ASP A 307 33.79 -1.33 9.51
C ASP A 307 32.45 -1.94 9.99
N GLY A 308 31.76 -2.71 9.13
CA GLY A 308 30.47 -3.32 9.42
C GLY A 308 29.28 -2.38 9.37
N THR A 309 29.47 -1.08 9.10
CA THR A 309 28.38 -0.12 9.02
C THR A 309 27.66 -0.26 7.68
N ASP A 310 26.36 -0.46 7.71
CA ASP A 310 25.55 -0.51 6.48
C ASP A 310 25.21 0.92 6.00
N PRO A 311 25.35 1.26 4.71
CA PRO A 311 24.84 2.50 4.14
C PRO A 311 23.34 2.47 3.82
N LEU A 312 22.66 1.34 3.96
CA LEU A 312 21.25 1.12 3.60
C LEU A 312 20.41 0.88 4.86
N LEU A 313 19.19 1.42 4.88
CA LEU A 313 18.20 1.10 5.91
C LEU A 313 17.27 -0.02 5.44
N CYS A 314 16.73 -0.79 6.40
CA CYS A 314 15.72 -1.81 6.18
C CYS A 314 16.17 -2.93 5.21
N VAL A 315 17.43 -3.35 5.28
CA VAL A 315 17.95 -4.50 4.52
C VAL A 315 17.54 -5.85 5.10
N ASP A 316 17.14 -5.86 6.38
CA ASP A 316 16.75 -7.05 7.14
C ASP A 316 15.36 -6.90 7.77
N ALA A 317 14.88 -7.98 8.38
CA ALA A 317 13.57 -8.01 9.02
C ALA A 317 13.49 -7.20 10.32
N ASP A 318 14.61 -7.02 11.03
CA ASP A 318 14.63 -6.33 12.32
C ASP A 318 14.36 -4.84 12.13
N GLU A 319 15.05 -4.21 11.17
CA GLU A 319 14.82 -2.81 10.85
C GLU A 319 13.45 -2.58 10.22
N GLN A 320 12.99 -3.45 9.32
CA GLN A 320 11.64 -3.32 8.74
C GLN A 320 10.54 -3.38 9.80
N LEU A 321 10.61 -4.34 10.73
CA LEU A 321 9.62 -4.44 11.81
C LEU A 321 9.75 -3.28 12.82
N ARG A 322 10.97 -2.81 13.08
CA ARG A 322 11.20 -1.62 13.91
C ARG A 322 10.56 -0.38 13.27
N LEU A 323 10.66 -0.20 11.95
CA LEU A 323 10.02 0.90 11.23
C LEU A 323 8.50 0.88 11.46
N ILE A 324 7.86 -0.28 11.21
CA ILE A 324 6.42 -0.45 11.41
C ILE A 324 6.02 -0.09 12.84
N ALA A 325 6.72 -0.64 13.83
CA ALA A 325 6.44 -0.41 15.25
C ALA A 325 6.67 1.05 15.69
N GLN A 326 7.67 1.74 15.12
CA GLN A 326 7.99 3.12 15.51
C GLN A 326 7.06 4.15 14.87
N VAL A 327 6.67 3.96 13.61
CA VAL A 327 5.77 4.90 12.93
C VAL A 327 4.34 4.74 13.40
N ASP A 328 3.89 3.49 13.64
CA ASP A 328 2.57 3.16 14.18
C ASP A 328 1.39 3.83 13.45
N ASP A 329 1.41 3.79 12.11
CA ASP A 329 0.27 4.15 11.27
C ASP A 329 -0.20 2.91 10.51
N ARG A 330 -1.49 2.57 10.62
CA ARG A 330 -2.08 1.41 9.94
C ARG A 330 -1.98 1.49 8.41
N ARG A 331 -1.78 2.67 7.83
CA ARG A 331 -1.54 2.83 6.38
C ARG A 331 -0.10 2.52 5.97
N LEU A 332 0.85 2.45 6.91
CA LEU A 332 2.19 1.98 6.61
C LEU A 332 2.21 0.45 6.52
N GLY A 333 2.83 -0.07 5.49
CA GLY A 333 3.11 -1.50 5.33
C GLY A 333 4.44 -1.74 4.64
N LEU A 334 4.71 -3.00 4.31
CA LEU A 334 5.92 -3.39 3.60
C LEU A 334 5.63 -3.84 2.17
N LEU A 335 6.52 -3.45 1.27
CA LEU A 335 6.72 -4.15 0.02
C LEU A 335 7.93 -5.08 0.24
N LEU A 336 7.77 -6.37 0.02
CA LEU A 336 8.88 -7.30 0.11
C LEU A 336 9.43 -7.57 -1.28
N ASP A 337 10.64 -7.12 -1.56
CA ASP A 337 11.38 -7.59 -2.73
C ASP A 337 12.19 -8.84 -2.36
N THR A 338 11.88 -9.91 -3.08
CA THR A 338 12.44 -11.24 -2.85
C THR A 338 13.89 -11.37 -3.34
N ALA A 339 14.26 -10.71 -4.42
CA ALA A 339 15.62 -10.72 -4.96
C ALA A 339 16.57 -9.94 -4.04
N HIS A 340 16.13 -8.78 -3.56
CA HIS A 340 16.82 -7.93 -2.58
C HIS A 340 17.07 -8.67 -1.27
N LEU A 341 16.04 -9.34 -0.74
CA LEU A 341 16.16 -10.08 0.52
C LEU A 341 17.14 -11.26 0.36
N LYS A 342 17.12 -11.98 -0.76
CA LYS A 342 18.04 -13.08 -1.05
C LYS A 342 19.50 -12.62 -1.07
N VAL A 343 19.78 -11.48 -1.70
CA VAL A 343 21.14 -10.89 -1.75
C VAL A 343 21.60 -10.41 -0.39
N SER A 344 20.75 -9.69 0.34
CA SER A 344 21.07 -9.20 1.69
C SER A 344 21.27 -10.35 2.67
N ALA A 345 20.45 -11.39 2.60
CA ALA A 345 20.55 -12.61 3.41
C ALA A 345 21.91 -13.30 3.20
N ARG A 346 22.34 -13.46 1.94
CA ARG A 346 23.65 -14.03 1.64
C ARG A 346 24.80 -13.13 2.12
N THR A 347 24.66 -11.82 1.95
CA THR A 347 25.72 -10.85 2.30
C THR A 347 25.92 -10.73 3.80
N LEU A 348 24.83 -10.81 4.58
CA LEU A 348 24.85 -10.66 6.04
C LEU A 348 24.83 -12.00 6.80
N GLY A 349 24.51 -13.11 6.13
CA GLY A 349 24.50 -14.45 6.70
C GLY A 349 23.25 -14.78 7.52
N PHE A 350 22.10 -14.16 7.23
CA PHE A 350 20.82 -14.50 7.86
C PHE A 350 19.96 -15.42 6.97
N ASP A 351 18.97 -16.09 7.56
CA ASP A 351 18.04 -16.95 6.83
C ASP A 351 16.89 -16.14 6.20
N ALA A 352 16.82 -16.13 4.87
CA ALA A 352 15.80 -15.38 4.13
C ALA A 352 14.39 -15.90 4.40
N GLY A 353 14.20 -17.22 4.53
CA GLY A 353 12.89 -17.82 4.81
C GLY A 353 12.36 -17.37 6.17
N ALA A 354 13.19 -17.43 7.21
CA ALA A 354 12.86 -16.96 8.55
C ALA A 354 12.59 -15.45 8.58
N ALA A 355 13.26 -14.65 7.75
CA ALA A 355 12.93 -13.24 7.59
C ALA A 355 11.53 -13.05 6.97
N VAL A 356 11.20 -13.78 5.89
CA VAL A 356 9.87 -13.75 5.27
C VAL A 356 8.77 -14.11 6.26
N GLU A 357 8.95 -15.18 7.03
CA GLU A 357 8.02 -15.63 8.08
C GLU A 357 7.61 -14.50 9.03
N ARG A 358 8.59 -13.70 9.44
CA ARG A 358 8.40 -12.59 10.38
C ARG A 358 7.76 -11.37 9.71
N LEU A 359 8.06 -11.13 8.43
CA LEU A 359 7.63 -9.95 7.70
C LEU A 359 6.22 -10.08 7.10
N LEU A 360 5.82 -11.29 6.68
CA LEU A 360 4.55 -11.54 5.97
C LEU A 360 3.31 -10.84 6.58
N PRO A 361 3.13 -10.77 7.91
CA PRO A 361 1.98 -10.06 8.50
C PRO A 361 1.92 -8.56 8.18
N GLN A 362 3.05 -7.93 7.86
CA GLN A 362 3.16 -6.50 7.53
C GLN A 362 3.29 -6.26 6.01
N VAL A 363 3.52 -7.32 5.23
CA VAL A 363 3.68 -7.27 3.78
C VAL A 363 2.34 -7.11 3.10
N ARG A 364 2.24 -6.14 2.19
CA ARG A 364 1.04 -5.87 1.38
C ARG A 364 1.31 -5.94 -0.11
N CYS A 365 2.58 -5.94 -0.50
CA CYS A 365 3.02 -6.14 -1.87
C CYS A 365 4.29 -7.00 -1.87
N VAL A 366 4.43 -7.90 -2.83
CA VAL A 366 5.65 -8.70 -3.03
C VAL A 366 6.15 -8.44 -4.45
N HIS A 367 7.40 -8.03 -4.57
CA HIS A 367 8.12 -8.00 -5.84
C HIS A 367 8.86 -9.32 -6.05
N HIS A 368 8.66 -9.87 -7.24
CA HIS A 368 9.18 -11.15 -7.65
C HIS A 368 10.15 -10.99 -8.80
N SER A 369 11.40 -11.27 -8.49
CA SER A 369 12.45 -11.65 -9.41
C SER A 369 13.38 -12.60 -8.66
N ASP A 370 14.40 -13.12 -9.33
CA ASP A 370 15.40 -13.95 -8.68
C ASP A 370 16.81 -13.61 -9.16
N ASN A 371 17.80 -14.08 -8.41
CA ASN A 371 19.22 -13.90 -8.69
C ASN A 371 20.04 -15.04 -8.05
N ASP A 372 21.36 -15.00 -8.17
CA ASP A 372 22.26 -15.98 -7.54
C ASP A 372 22.58 -15.67 -6.06
N GLY A 373 21.97 -14.63 -5.50
CA GLY A 373 22.20 -14.10 -4.16
C GLY A 373 23.37 -13.13 -4.05
N THR A 374 24.05 -12.76 -5.14
CA THR A 374 25.23 -11.87 -5.08
C THR A 374 24.96 -10.45 -5.59
N VAL A 375 24.07 -10.31 -6.56
CA VAL A 375 23.71 -9.03 -7.19
C VAL A 375 22.22 -9.01 -7.45
N ASP A 376 21.62 -7.83 -7.41
CA ASP A 376 20.29 -7.64 -7.96
C ASP A 376 20.38 -7.35 -9.46
N ASP A 377 19.90 -8.29 -10.26
CA ASP A 377 19.83 -8.17 -11.71
C ASP A 377 18.44 -8.47 -12.29
N ASN A 378 17.42 -8.54 -11.42
CA ASN A 378 16.00 -8.67 -11.75
C ASN A 378 15.73 -9.81 -12.78
N ARG A 379 16.36 -10.98 -12.64
CA ARG A 379 16.12 -12.10 -13.55
C ARG A 379 14.78 -12.77 -13.27
N GLY A 380 14.23 -13.41 -14.31
CA GLY A 380 13.09 -14.29 -14.16
C GLY A 380 13.45 -15.58 -13.42
N PHE A 381 12.43 -16.34 -13.04
CA PHE A 381 12.57 -17.54 -12.22
C PHE A 381 11.80 -18.75 -12.77
N GLY A 382 12.17 -19.92 -12.27
CA GLY A 382 11.62 -21.22 -12.64
C GLY A 382 10.88 -21.93 -11.49
N PRO A 383 10.56 -23.23 -11.65
CA PRO A 383 9.87 -24.02 -10.63
C PRO A 383 10.63 -24.19 -9.31
N ASP A 384 11.92 -23.90 -9.29
CA ASP A 384 12.81 -23.92 -8.13
C ASP A 384 12.89 -22.58 -7.38
N TYR A 385 12.07 -21.60 -7.79
CA TYR A 385 12.02 -20.28 -7.18
C TYR A 385 11.74 -20.38 -5.66
N TRP A 386 12.66 -19.83 -4.88
CA TRP A 386 12.75 -20.05 -3.43
C TRP A 386 11.55 -19.52 -2.65
N PHE A 387 10.82 -18.53 -3.20
CA PHE A 387 9.68 -17.91 -2.52
C PHE A 387 8.35 -18.68 -2.73
N LEU A 388 8.28 -19.62 -3.67
CA LEU A 388 7.04 -20.38 -3.97
C LEU A 388 6.35 -20.98 -2.73
N PRO A 389 7.06 -21.53 -1.71
CA PRO A 389 6.43 -22.06 -0.51
C PRO A 389 5.59 -21.04 0.29
N PHE A 390 5.87 -19.74 0.13
CA PHE A 390 5.17 -18.67 0.86
C PHE A 390 3.93 -18.14 0.15
N MET A 391 3.69 -18.50 -1.13
CA MET A 391 2.61 -17.92 -1.95
C MET A 391 1.21 -18.05 -1.35
N LYS A 392 0.90 -19.19 -0.71
CA LYS A 392 -0.39 -19.38 -0.04
C LYS A 392 -0.58 -18.44 1.15
N ARG A 393 0.52 -18.10 1.83
CA ARG A 393 0.54 -17.28 3.05
C ARG A 393 0.69 -15.79 2.77
N SER A 394 1.09 -15.43 1.55
CA SER A 394 1.11 -14.07 1.04
C SER A 394 -0.13 -13.73 0.21
N ALA A 395 -1.18 -14.58 0.19
CA ALA A 395 -2.36 -14.38 -0.66
C ALA A 395 -3.16 -13.09 -0.36
N HIS A 396 -2.85 -12.40 0.74
CA HIS A 396 -3.37 -11.07 1.06
C HIS A 396 -2.64 -9.93 0.36
N ALA A 397 -1.43 -10.17 -0.16
CA ALA A 397 -0.59 -9.18 -0.80
C ALA A 397 -0.86 -9.09 -2.30
N VAL A 398 -0.56 -7.92 -2.88
CA VAL A 398 -0.40 -7.76 -4.32
C VAL A 398 0.93 -8.39 -4.73
N HIS A 399 0.97 -9.08 -5.86
CA HIS A 399 2.17 -9.74 -6.37
C HIS A 399 2.60 -9.09 -7.68
N VAL A 400 3.83 -8.59 -7.76
CA VAL A 400 4.39 -7.92 -8.93
C VAL A 400 5.54 -8.76 -9.48
N LEU A 401 5.55 -9.04 -10.77
CA LEU A 401 6.71 -9.57 -11.48
C LEU A 401 7.62 -8.40 -11.87
N GLU A 402 8.74 -8.27 -11.14
CA GLU A 402 9.69 -7.17 -11.32
C GLU A 402 10.96 -7.65 -12.05
N THR A 403 10.80 -8.11 -13.28
CA THR A 403 11.90 -8.67 -14.06
C THR A 403 12.34 -7.72 -15.18
N ARG A 404 13.61 -7.77 -15.58
CA ARG A 404 14.15 -6.86 -16.60
C ARG A 404 14.05 -7.42 -18.02
N LYS A 405 13.60 -6.60 -18.98
CA LYS A 405 13.56 -6.93 -20.43
C LYS A 405 12.97 -8.33 -20.71
N THR A 406 11.84 -8.62 -20.10
CA THR A 406 11.23 -9.95 -20.08
C THR A 406 10.03 -9.99 -21.03
N PRO A 407 10.02 -10.91 -22.02
CA PRO A 407 8.91 -11.02 -22.97
C PRO A 407 7.57 -11.41 -22.32
N PRO A 408 6.41 -11.00 -22.88
CA PRO A 408 5.09 -11.33 -22.32
C PRO A 408 4.85 -12.83 -22.05
N ALA A 409 5.28 -13.71 -22.97
CA ALA A 409 5.16 -15.16 -22.80
C ALA A 409 5.88 -15.67 -21.53
N GLU A 410 7.01 -15.06 -21.20
CA GLU A 410 7.81 -15.39 -20.02
C GLU A 410 7.14 -14.89 -18.73
N LEU A 411 6.63 -13.66 -18.74
CA LEU A 411 5.84 -13.09 -17.64
C LEU A 411 4.64 -13.98 -17.31
N ARG A 412 3.89 -14.40 -18.33
CA ARG A 412 2.74 -15.32 -18.17
C ARG A 412 3.16 -16.70 -17.64
N ARG A 413 4.34 -17.19 -18.01
CA ARG A 413 4.85 -18.45 -17.45
C ARG A 413 5.16 -18.30 -15.96
N MET A 414 5.82 -17.22 -15.54
CA MET A 414 6.12 -16.95 -14.13
C MET A 414 4.85 -16.71 -13.32
N GLU A 415 3.88 -15.97 -13.85
CA GLU A 415 2.58 -15.76 -13.22
C GLU A 415 1.87 -17.10 -12.93
N ARG A 416 1.88 -18.05 -13.87
CA ARG A 416 1.32 -19.40 -13.65
C ARG A 416 2.04 -20.19 -12.56
N LEU A 417 3.32 -19.92 -12.30
CA LEU A 417 4.04 -20.52 -11.17
C LEU A 417 3.58 -19.92 -9.84
N LEU A 418 3.33 -18.61 -9.79
CA LEU A 418 2.83 -17.92 -8.59
C LEU A 418 1.37 -18.28 -8.30
N PHE A 419 0.55 -18.36 -9.34
CA PHE A 419 -0.88 -18.63 -9.27
C PHE A 419 -1.24 -19.81 -10.17
N PRO A 420 -0.90 -21.05 -9.76
CA PRO A 420 -1.32 -22.22 -10.51
C PRO A 420 -2.84 -22.29 -10.53
N ASP A 421 -3.38 -22.74 -11.67
CA ASP A 421 -4.81 -23.01 -11.81
C ASP A 421 -5.27 -23.94 -10.69
N PRO A 422 -6.47 -23.71 -10.12
CA PRO A 422 -7.03 -24.64 -9.15
C PRO A 422 -7.11 -26.02 -9.80
N ASP A 423 -6.47 -26.99 -9.15
CA ASP A 423 -6.45 -28.40 -9.55
C ASP A 423 -7.90 -28.85 -9.85
N PRO A 424 -8.21 -29.33 -11.06
CA PRO A 424 -9.55 -29.80 -11.41
C PRO A 424 -9.83 -31.11 -10.67
N ARG A 425 -10.14 -31.02 -9.38
CA ARG A 425 -10.56 -32.15 -8.54
C ARG A 425 -12.07 -32.17 -8.36
#